data_AF-A0A957KP25-F1
#
_entry.id   AF-A0A957KP25-F1
#
_cell.length_a   1.000
_cell.length_b   1.000
_cell.length_c   1.000
_cell.angle_alpha   90.00
_cell.angle_beta   90.00
_cell.angle_gamma   90.00
#
_symmetry.space_group_name_H-M   'P 1'
#
loop_
_entity.id
_entity.type
_entity.pdbx_description
1 polymer ?
#
loop_
_entity_poly.entity_id
_entity_poly.type
_entity_poly.pdbx_seq_one_letter_code
_entity_poly.pdbx_strand_id
1 'polypeptide(L)'
;MPLETTYGFPQAEWATTRPTARVAAIKQRLLDEPRYLDVERARYTTEAYRATEGQPMALRRAQMLLHLVRHQSITIQPGELIVGNRSLLPRMGIIAPEGAVEWIDKELDILPTRPQDRFNTTPEVIRELREEIFPYWRGRTLEETVAQRVPDDVRVAVKGRAFSLNQTDHAQGHILPDVEAWLKLGIGGLRAQVFAARERWMEYSSAETQRRRDSQREEGAGLEEDNSAPPLRLSASASSPVTDREIFYDAALIALEAAQEFILRYADLATELARD
;
A
#
# COMPACT_ATOMS: atom_id res chain seq x y z
N MET A 1 -13.22 26.81 26.74
CA MET A 1 -12.55 26.04 27.82
C MET A 1 -11.22 25.56 27.29
N PRO A 2 -10.10 25.73 28.02
CA PRO A 2 -8.82 25.21 27.55
C PRO A 2 -8.83 23.68 27.62
N LEU A 3 -8.26 23.05 26.60
CA LEU A 3 -8.01 21.62 26.50
C LEU A 3 -6.90 21.24 27.49
N GLU A 4 -7.24 20.99 28.75
CA GLU A 4 -6.31 20.42 29.74
C GLU A 4 -6.54 18.92 30.00
N THR A 5 -7.16 18.21 29.07
CA THR A 5 -7.19 16.75 29.13
C THR A 5 -6.01 16.19 28.35
N THR A 6 -4.85 16.06 29.01
CA THR A 6 -3.79 15.21 28.46
C THR A 6 -4.27 13.77 28.52
N TYR A 7 -4.63 13.19 27.37
CA TYR A 7 -5.03 11.78 27.24
C TYR A 7 -3.86 10.78 27.42
N GLY A 8 -2.67 11.27 27.77
CA GLY A 8 -1.49 10.46 28.10
C GLY A 8 -1.30 10.33 29.60
N PHE A 9 -0.53 9.33 30.03
CA PHE A 9 -0.04 9.24 31.41
C PHE A 9 0.57 10.58 31.83
N PRO A 10 0.30 11.08 33.05
CA PRO A 10 0.90 12.32 33.52
C PRO A 10 2.42 12.27 33.37
N GLN A 11 3.02 13.32 32.81
CA GLN A 11 4.47 13.33 32.55
C GLN A 11 5.31 13.07 33.81
N ALA A 12 4.81 13.52 34.97
CA ALA A 12 5.41 13.28 36.29
C ALA A 12 5.52 11.78 36.63
N GLU A 13 4.65 10.94 36.07
CA GLU A 13 4.62 9.50 36.36
C GLU A 13 5.54 8.68 35.45
N TRP A 14 5.94 9.21 34.29
CA TRP A 14 6.67 8.46 33.23
C TRP A 14 7.93 7.76 33.75
N ALA A 15 8.69 8.41 34.65
CA ALA A 15 9.91 7.83 35.21
C ALA A 15 9.65 6.62 36.12
N THR A 16 8.48 6.59 36.76
CA THR A 16 8.07 5.55 37.71
C THR A 16 7.12 4.52 37.11
N THR A 17 6.53 4.79 35.95
CA THR A 17 5.66 3.84 35.25
C THR A 17 6.42 2.54 35.02
N ARG A 18 5.80 1.41 35.38
CA ARG A 18 6.31 0.06 35.12
C ARG A 18 5.26 -0.70 34.33
N PRO A 19 5.66 -1.60 33.41
CA PRO A 19 4.71 -2.45 32.72
C PRO A 19 4.02 -3.35 33.74
N THR A 20 2.71 -3.57 33.56
CA THR A 20 2.01 -4.63 34.27
C THR A 20 2.62 -5.99 33.91
N ALA A 21 2.36 -7.03 34.72
CA ALA A 21 2.86 -8.38 34.44
C ALA A 21 2.51 -8.86 33.01
N ARG A 22 1.29 -8.56 32.54
CA ARG A 22 0.85 -8.84 31.16
C ARG A 22 1.71 -8.13 30.12
N VAL A 23 1.92 -6.83 30.27
CA VAL A 23 2.71 -6.04 29.31
C VAL A 23 4.19 -6.43 29.35
N ALA A 24 4.73 -6.75 30.53
CA ALA A 24 6.08 -7.25 30.69
C ALA A 24 6.27 -8.60 29.96
N ALA A 25 5.31 -9.51 30.07
CA ALA A 25 5.33 -10.79 29.36
C ALA A 25 5.28 -10.62 27.83
N ILE A 26 4.42 -9.72 27.32
CA ILE A 26 4.36 -9.40 25.88
C ILE A 26 5.69 -8.83 25.39
N LYS A 27 6.27 -7.88 26.15
CA LYS A 27 7.58 -7.29 25.83
C LYS A 27 8.67 -8.36 25.80
N GLN A 28 8.70 -9.25 26.80
CA GLN A 28 9.70 -10.31 26.88
C GLN A 28 9.59 -11.27 25.68
N ARG A 29 8.36 -11.74 25.36
CA ARG A 29 8.08 -12.53 24.16
C ARG A 29 8.56 -11.84 22.88
N LEU A 30 8.27 -10.55 22.71
CA LEU A 30 8.72 -9.77 21.55
C LEU A 30 10.26 -9.72 21.42
N LEU A 31 10.98 -9.61 22.55
CA LEU A 31 12.44 -9.52 22.57
C LEU A 31 13.10 -10.88 22.29
N ASP A 32 12.52 -11.94 22.86
CA ASP A 32 13.04 -13.31 22.77
C ASP A 32 12.74 -13.96 21.41
N GLU A 33 11.63 -13.56 20.76
CA GLU A 33 11.23 -14.11 19.46
C GLU A 33 12.31 -13.87 18.39
N PRO A 34 12.84 -14.93 17.75
CA PRO A 34 13.72 -14.79 16.61
C PRO A 34 13.01 -14.07 15.45
N ARG A 35 13.76 -13.29 14.67
CA ARG A 35 13.20 -12.64 13.47
C ARG A 35 13.18 -13.64 12.32
N TYR A 36 12.07 -13.72 11.61
CA TYR A 36 11.90 -14.57 10.43
C TYR A 36 11.56 -13.75 9.19
N LEU A 37 11.90 -14.27 8.02
CA LEU A 37 11.44 -13.74 6.75
C LEU A 37 10.00 -14.21 6.49
N ASP A 38 9.10 -13.29 6.21
CA ASP A 38 7.73 -13.55 5.76
C ASP A 38 7.67 -13.58 4.24
N VAL A 39 7.12 -14.65 3.68
CA VAL A 39 6.94 -14.84 2.24
C VAL A 39 5.50 -14.55 1.79
N GLU A 40 4.52 -14.61 2.71
CA GLU A 40 3.10 -14.51 2.37
C GLU A 40 2.77 -13.21 1.66
N ARG A 41 3.28 -12.08 2.16
CA ARG A 41 3.02 -10.80 1.51
C ARG A 41 3.57 -10.78 0.09
N ALA A 42 4.77 -11.30 -0.15
CA ALA A 42 5.36 -11.35 -1.49
C ALA A 42 4.58 -12.29 -2.41
N ARG A 43 4.16 -13.45 -1.91
CA ARG A 43 3.33 -14.43 -2.63
C ARG A 43 2.01 -13.80 -3.08
N TYR A 44 1.20 -13.30 -2.14
CA TYR A 44 -0.11 -12.74 -2.44
C TYR A 44 -0.04 -11.45 -3.26
N THR A 45 1.02 -10.64 -3.09
CA THR A 45 1.26 -9.50 -3.98
C THR A 45 1.49 -9.98 -5.41
N THR A 46 2.30 -11.02 -5.61
CA THR A 46 2.62 -11.57 -6.93
C THR A 46 1.38 -12.16 -7.61
N GLU A 47 0.58 -12.94 -6.88
CA GLU A 47 -0.68 -13.49 -7.37
C GLU A 47 -1.64 -12.38 -7.82
N ALA A 48 -1.87 -11.38 -6.98
CA ALA A 48 -2.76 -10.28 -7.30
C ALA A 48 -2.26 -9.44 -8.48
N TYR A 49 -0.95 -9.17 -8.56
CA TYR A 49 -0.40 -8.42 -9.69
C TYR A 49 -0.50 -9.18 -11.00
N ARG A 50 -0.27 -10.51 -11.01
CA ARG A 50 -0.48 -11.37 -12.19
C ARG A 50 -1.94 -11.36 -12.65
N ALA A 51 -2.88 -11.47 -11.71
CA ALA A 51 -4.31 -11.49 -12.03
C ALA A 51 -4.86 -10.15 -12.56
N THR A 52 -4.13 -9.06 -12.36
CA THR A 52 -4.60 -7.69 -12.63
C THR A 52 -3.76 -6.96 -13.67
N GLU A 53 -2.96 -7.68 -14.47
CA GLU A 53 -2.19 -7.07 -15.56
C GLU A 53 -3.10 -6.34 -16.55
N GLY A 54 -2.62 -5.19 -17.03
CA GLY A 54 -3.39 -4.31 -17.91
C GLY A 54 -4.40 -3.40 -17.19
N GLN A 55 -4.72 -3.63 -15.92
CA GLN A 55 -5.59 -2.74 -15.16
C GLN A 55 -4.86 -1.46 -14.69
N PRO A 56 -5.58 -0.35 -14.46
CA PRO A 56 -5.03 0.84 -13.83
C PRO A 56 -4.35 0.55 -12.49
N MET A 57 -3.18 1.15 -12.25
CA MET A 57 -2.34 0.83 -11.09
C MET A 57 -3.05 1.04 -9.73
N ALA A 58 -3.95 2.02 -9.63
CA ALA A 58 -4.74 2.24 -8.41
C ALA A 58 -5.62 1.03 -8.08
N LEU A 59 -6.31 0.47 -9.08
CA LEU A 59 -7.12 -0.75 -8.93
C LEU A 59 -6.23 -1.95 -8.59
N ARG A 60 -5.11 -2.14 -9.31
CA ARG A 60 -4.16 -3.23 -9.05
C ARG A 60 -3.69 -3.24 -7.59
N ARG A 61 -3.35 -2.06 -7.05
CA ARG A 61 -2.89 -1.92 -5.66
C ARG A 61 -4.01 -2.16 -4.65
N ALA A 62 -5.21 -1.67 -4.91
CA ALA A 62 -6.37 -1.91 -4.04
C ALA A 62 -6.75 -3.40 -4.02
N GLN A 63 -6.79 -4.05 -5.18
CA GLN A 63 -7.05 -5.49 -5.31
C GLN A 63 -5.93 -6.32 -4.68
N MET A 64 -4.67 -5.90 -4.80
CA MET A 64 -3.56 -6.54 -4.09
C MET A 64 -3.72 -6.47 -2.58
N LEU A 65 -4.10 -5.31 -2.02
CA LEU A 65 -4.36 -5.18 -0.59
C LEU A 65 -5.51 -6.11 -0.16
N LEU A 66 -6.62 -6.12 -0.92
CA LEU A 66 -7.77 -6.99 -0.65
C LEU A 66 -7.39 -8.48 -0.71
N HIS A 67 -6.65 -8.89 -1.75
CA HIS A 67 -6.17 -10.27 -1.88
C HIS A 67 -5.25 -10.65 -0.73
N LEU A 68 -4.30 -9.78 -0.36
CA LEU A 68 -3.40 -10.01 0.75
C LEU A 68 -4.16 -10.22 2.07
N VAL A 69 -5.05 -9.29 2.44
CA VAL A 69 -5.75 -9.37 3.73
C VAL A 69 -6.80 -10.47 3.79
N ARG A 70 -7.22 -11.05 2.66
CA ARG A 70 -8.07 -12.25 2.63
C ARG A 70 -7.31 -13.52 2.96
N HIS A 71 -6.04 -13.61 2.54
CA HIS A 71 -5.30 -14.86 2.55
C HIS A 71 -4.18 -14.93 3.59
N GLN A 72 -3.58 -13.79 3.96
CA GLN A 72 -2.45 -13.80 4.90
C GLN A 72 -2.85 -14.39 6.26
N SER A 73 -1.95 -15.17 6.84
CA SER A 73 -2.12 -15.77 8.16
C SER A 73 -2.22 -14.70 9.23
N ILE A 74 -3.12 -14.90 10.20
CA ILE A 74 -3.32 -14.00 11.34
C ILE A 74 -3.23 -14.78 12.64
N THR A 75 -2.83 -14.10 13.71
CA THR A 75 -2.75 -14.67 15.06
C THR A 75 -3.12 -13.61 16.09
N ILE A 76 -3.63 -14.06 17.23
CA ILE A 76 -3.80 -13.27 18.45
C ILE A 76 -2.97 -13.98 19.52
N GLN A 77 -2.00 -13.28 20.09
CA GLN A 77 -1.07 -13.91 21.02
C GLN A 77 -1.49 -13.70 22.48
N PRO A 78 -1.04 -14.55 23.40
CA PRO A 78 -1.45 -14.47 24.81
C PRO A 78 -1.22 -13.07 25.42
N GLY A 79 -2.28 -12.54 26.04
CA GLY A 79 -2.27 -11.26 26.74
C GLY A 79 -2.48 -10.02 25.87
N GLU A 80 -2.60 -10.14 24.54
CA GLU A 80 -2.86 -9.02 23.66
C GLU A 80 -4.30 -8.50 23.81
N LEU A 81 -4.45 -7.17 23.93
CA LEU A 81 -5.75 -6.49 23.94
C LEU A 81 -6.04 -5.72 22.66
N ILE A 82 -4.97 -5.25 22.00
CA ILE A 82 -5.02 -4.65 20.67
C ILE A 82 -4.36 -5.65 19.75
N VAL A 83 -5.13 -6.15 18.78
CA VAL A 83 -4.72 -7.20 17.86
C VAL A 83 -4.60 -6.65 16.45
N GLY A 84 -3.84 -7.35 15.61
CA GLY A 84 -3.51 -6.88 14.26
C GLY A 84 -2.01 -6.84 14.04
N ASN A 85 -1.54 -7.55 13.02
CA ASN A 85 -0.16 -7.50 12.59
C ASN A 85 -0.08 -7.64 11.06
N ARG A 86 1.01 -7.15 10.46
CA ARG A 86 1.25 -7.25 9.01
C ARG A 86 1.83 -8.60 8.58
N SER A 87 2.19 -9.44 9.54
CA SER A 87 2.78 -10.77 9.37
C SER A 87 2.28 -11.68 10.49
N LEU A 88 2.42 -13.00 10.32
CA LEU A 88 1.97 -13.97 11.32
C LEU A 88 2.60 -13.71 12.69
N LEU A 89 3.93 -13.57 12.77
CA LEU A 89 4.64 -13.31 14.03
C LEU A 89 5.12 -11.85 14.11
N PRO A 90 5.35 -11.33 15.32
CA PRO A 90 5.98 -10.02 15.47
C PRO A 90 7.40 -10.04 14.89
N ARG A 91 7.88 -8.87 14.45
CA ARG A 91 9.25 -8.66 13.95
C ARG A 91 9.65 -9.51 12.73
N MET A 92 8.69 -10.07 11.99
CA MET A 92 9.00 -10.69 10.70
C MET A 92 9.34 -9.63 9.64
N GLY A 93 10.34 -9.96 8.82
CA GLY A 93 10.76 -9.18 7.66
C GLY A 93 9.83 -9.48 6.50
N ILE A 94 9.06 -8.48 6.04
CA ILE A 94 8.19 -8.65 4.88
C ILE A 94 8.93 -8.23 3.63
N ILE A 95 8.81 -9.02 2.57
CA ILE A 95 9.29 -8.66 1.24
C ILE A 95 8.17 -7.94 0.47
N ALA A 96 8.44 -6.71 0.05
CA ALA A 96 7.61 -5.97 -0.88
C ALA A 96 8.21 -6.05 -2.29
N PRO A 97 7.92 -7.09 -3.08
CA PRO A 97 8.68 -7.38 -4.28
C PRO A 97 8.46 -6.37 -5.42
N GLU A 98 7.43 -5.53 -5.35
CA GLU A 98 7.25 -4.39 -6.26
C GLU A 98 8.28 -3.27 -6.05
N GLY A 99 8.93 -3.22 -4.89
CA GLY A 99 9.95 -2.23 -4.56
C GLY A 99 11.31 -2.58 -5.17
N ALA A 100 11.86 -3.71 -4.74
CA ALA A 100 13.12 -4.26 -5.21
C ALA A 100 13.20 -5.77 -4.91
N VAL A 101 13.89 -6.52 -5.77
CA VAL A 101 14.12 -7.98 -5.58
C VAL A 101 15.58 -8.38 -5.73
N GLU A 102 16.38 -7.61 -6.47
CA GLU A 102 17.74 -8.00 -6.87
C GLU A 102 18.71 -8.04 -5.68
N TRP A 103 18.68 -7.03 -4.81
CA TRP A 103 19.52 -7.03 -3.61
C TRP A 103 19.05 -8.08 -2.59
N ILE A 104 17.74 -8.33 -2.51
CA ILE A 104 17.16 -9.34 -1.62
C ILE A 104 17.69 -10.72 -2.01
N ASP A 105 17.61 -11.07 -3.31
CA ASP A 105 18.08 -12.36 -3.84
C ASP A 105 19.57 -12.61 -3.54
N LYS A 106 20.40 -11.56 -3.65
CA LYS A 106 21.84 -11.60 -3.32
C LYS A 106 22.11 -11.84 -1.85
N GLU A 107 21.22 -11.40 -0.96
CA GLU A 107 21.39 -11.53 0.48
C GLU A 107 20.65 -12.72 1.09
N LEU A 108 19.70 -13.36 0.38
CA LEU A 108 18.82 -14.39 0.94
C LEU A 108 19.58 -15.48 1.72
N ASP A 109 20.67 -15.99 1.17
CA ASP A 109 21.45 -17.07 1.78
C ASP A 109 22.24 -16.61 3.02
N ILE A 110 22.55 -15.31 3.11
CA ILE A 110 23.31 -14.72 4.23
C ILE A 110 22.42 -13.96 5.23
N LEU A 111 21.12 -13.81 4.97
CA LEU A 111 20.18 -13.12 5.88
C LEU A 111 20.24 -13.62 7.34
N PRO A 112 20.42 -14.93 7.62
CA PRO A 112 20.54 -15.39 9.00
C PRO A 112 21.88 -15.00 9.67
N THR A 113 22.93 -14.77 8.87
CA THR A 113 24.31 -14.58 9.34
C THR A 113 24.86 -13.17 9.14
N ARG A 114 24.16 -12.30 8.41
CA ARG A 114 24.62 -10.94 8.11
C ARG A 114 24.89 -10.12 9.38
N PRO A 115 25.83 -9.15 9.35
CA PRO A 115 26.29 -8.49 10.57
C PRO A 115 25.19 -7.72 11.30
N GLN A 116 24.20 -7.20 10.58
CA GLN A 116 23.11 -6.40 11.11
C GLN A 116 21.77 -6.87 10.53
N ASP A 117 20.71 -6.74 11.33
CA ASP A 117 19.34 -7.04 10.91
C ASP A 117 19.12 -8.44 10.35
N ARG A 118 19.58 -9.45 11.08
CA ARG A 118 19.40 -10.86 10.74
C ARG A 118 17.93 -11.28 10.72
N PHE A 119 17.56 -12.06 9.72
CA PHE A 119 16.29 -12.76 9.60
C PHE A 119 16.55 -14.23 9.27
N ASN A 120 15.95 -15.13 10.04
CA ASN A 120 15.93 -16.56 9.73
C ASN A 120 15.00 -16.81 8.54
N THR A 121 15.33 -17.81 7.72
CA THR A 121 14.54 -18.24 6.57
C THR A 121 14.71 -19.75 6.40
N THR A 122 13.86 -20.37 5.59
CA THR A 122 13.97 -21.81 5.26
C THR A 122 14.33 -22.00 3.79
N PRO A 123 14.89 -23.16 3.41
CA PRO A 123 15.16 -23.49 2.00
C PRO A 123 13.91 -23.40 1.12
N GLU A 124 12.74 -23.76 1.66
CA GLU A 124 11.45 -23.70 0.94
C GLU A 124 11.06 -22.26 0.62
N VAL A 125 11.21 -21.35 1.59
CA VAL A 125 10.97 -19.91 1.38
C VAL A 125 11.93 -19.33 0.36
N ILE A 126 13.22 -19.67 0.44
CA ILE A 126 14.23 -19.23 -0.55
C ILE A 126 13.87 -19.74 -1.95
N ARG A 127 13.48 -21.01 -2.07
CA ARG A 127 13.10 -21.62 -3.34
C ARG A 127 11.89 -20.92 -3.95
N GLU A 128 10.83 -20.73 -3.17
CA GLU A 128 9.62 -20.03 -3.64
C GLU A 128 9.93 -18.61 -4.10
N LEU A 129 10.75 -17.86 -3.34
CA LEU A 129 11.17 -16.53 -3.72
C LEU A 129 11.90 -16.52 -5.07
N ARG A 130 12.87 -17.42 -5.26
CA ARG A 130 13.71 -17.48 -6.46
C ARG A 130 13.00 -18.04 -7.70
N GLU A 131 12.12 -19.03 -7.51
CA GLU A 131 11.50 -19.79 -8.60
C GLU A 131 10.11 -19.24 -8.98
N GLU A 132 9.34 -18.74 -8.02
CA GLU A 132 7.93 -18.38 -8.24
C GLU A 132 7.67 -16.88 -8.17
N ILE A 133 8.37 -16.15 -7.30
CA ILE A 133 8.09 -14.73 -7.01
C ILE A 133 9.01 -13.80 -7.82
N PHE A 134 10.32 -13.82 -7.58
CA PHE A 134 11.28 -12.90 -8.20
C PHE A 134 11.25 -12.89 -9.73
N PRO A 135 11.07 -14.02 -10.45
CA PRO A 135 10.98 -14.00 -11.91
C PRO A 135 9.86 -13.11 -12.46
N TYR A 136 8.75 -12.97 -11.72
CA TYR A 136 7.68 -12.05 -12.10
C TYR A 136 8.10 -10.58 -11.93
N TRP A 137 8.86 -10.26 -10.89
CA TRP A 137 9.15 -8.87 -10.54
C TRP A 137 10.39 -8.29 -11.23
N ARG A 138 11.33 -9.12 -11.67
CA ARG A 138 12.48 -8.66 -12.47
C ARG A 138 11.99 -7.93 -13.73
N GLY A 139 12.56 -6.75 -13.96
CA GLY A 139 12.17 -5.80 -15.00
C GLY A 139 10.91 -4.97 -14.68
N ARG A 140 10.30 -5.13 -13.50
CA ARG A 140 9.02 -4.49 -13.11
C ARG A 140 9.09 -3.74 -11.78
N THR A 141 10.22 -3.77 -11.08
CA THR A 141 10.35 -3.14 -9.76
C THR A 141 10.45 -1.61 -9.85
N LEU A 142 10.14 -0.94 -8.74
CA LEU A 142 10.40 0.50 -8.59
C LEU A 142 11.88 0.81 -8.79
N GLU A 143 12.76 0.00 -8.20
CA GLU A 143 14.23 0.15 -8.31
C GLU A 143 14.69 0.16 -9.77
N GLU A 144 14.26 -0.81 -10.56
CA GLU A 144 14.60 -0.88 -11.99
C GLU A 144 13.97 0.26 -12.78
N THR A 145 12.73 0.62 -12.47
CA THR A 145 12.04 1.75 -13.12
C THR A 145 12.78 3.07 -12.88
N VAL A 146 13.26 3.30 -11.66
CA VAL A 146 14.05 4.48 -11.32
C VAL A 146 15.41 4.41 -12.01
N ALA A 147 16.11 3.28 -11.95
CA ALA A 147 17.41 3.10 -12.57
C ALA A 147 17.41 3.39 -14.08
N GLN A 148 16.32 3.05 -14.79
CA GLN A 148 16.15 3.35 -16.21
C GLN A 148 15.91 4.84 -16.53
N ARG A 149 15.45 5.62 -15.55
CA ARG A 149 15.10 7.05 -15.73
C ARG A 149 16.15 8.02 -15.20
N VAL A 150 17.05 7.55 -14.33
CA VAL A 150 18.12 8.36 -13.76
C VAL A 150 19.20 8.64 -14.82
N PRO A 151 19.47 9.93 -15.13
CA PRO A 151 20.52 10.30 -16.08
C PRO A 151 21.92 9.85 -15.67
N ASP A 152 22.82 9.73 -16.66
CA ASP A 152 24.17 9.19 -16.47
C ASP A 152 25.04 10.03 -15.51
N ASP A 153 24.97 11.35 -15.61
CA ASP A 153 25.68 12.29 -14.73
C ASP A 153 25.22 12.16 -13.27
N VAL A 154 23.91 12.02 -13.04
CA VAL A 154 23.32 11.74 -11.72
C VAL A 154 23.81 10.40 -11.20
N ARG A 155 23.81 9.35 -12.03
CA ARG A 155 24.29 8.01 -11.64
C ARG A 155 25.77 8.03 -11.25
N VAL A 156 26.60 8.76 -11.98
CA VAL A 156 28.02 8.96 -11.65
C VAL A 156 28.18 9.71 -10.33
N ALA A 157 27.42 10.77 -10.10
CA ALA A 157 27.46 11.54 -8.86
C ALA A 157 27.03 10.72 -7.64
N VAL A 158 25.98 9.90 -7.75
CA VAL A 158 25.53 8.97 -6.71
C VAL A 158 26.59 7.91 -6.42
N LYS A 159 27.16 7.28 -7.47
CA LYS A 159 28.25 6.31 -7.32
C LYS A 159 29.49 6.93 -6.68
N GLY A 160 29.79 8.18 -7.03
CA GLY A 160 30.85 9.00 -6.43
C GLY A 160 30.52 9.51 -5.02
N ARG A 161 29.34 9.21 -4.48
CA ARG A 161 28.84 9.63 -3.15
C ARG A 161 28.76 11.14 -2.96
N ALA A 162 28.56 11.90 -4.05
CA ALA A 162 28.28 13.33 -3.96
C ALA A 162 26.92 13.59 -3.27
N PHE A 163 25.94 12.72 -3.53
CA PHE A 163 24.65 12.66 -2.85
C PHE A 163 24.05 11.25 -2.95
N SER A 164 23.00 10.97 -2.18
CA SER A 164 22.20 9.74 -2.27
C SER A 164 20.83 10.03 -2.86
N LEU A 165 20.37 9.19 -3.79
CA LEU A 165 18.96 9.16 -4.17
C LEU A 165 18.20 8.29 -3.18
N ASN A 166 17.08 8.81 -2.66
CA ASN A 166 16.22 8.10 -1.73
C ASN A 166 14.91 7.69 -2.43
N GLN A 167 14.13 6.81 -1.80
CA GLN A 167 12.83 6.33 -2.30
C GLN A 167 12.93 5.62 -3.66
N THR A 168 14.03 4.92 -3.91
CA THR A 168 14.25 4.21 -5.17
C THR A 168 13.77 2.77 -5.13
N ASP A 169 13.68 2.16 -3.96
CA ASP A 169 13.46 0.72 -3.75
C ASP A 169 12.33 0.42 -2.74
N HIS A 170 11.69 1.45 -2.18
CA HIS A 170 10.65 1.31 -1.16
C HIS A 170 9.51 2.32 -1.34
N ALA A 171 8.33 1.96 -0.81
CA ALA A 171 7.19 2.86 -0.74
C ALA A 171 7.40 3.97 0.31
N GLN A 172 6.67 5.09 0.16
CA GLN A 172 6.78 6.23 1.06
C GLN A 172 6.28 5.88 2.48
N GLY A 173 7.15 6.06 3.49
CA GLY A 173 6.90 5.69 4.89
C GLY A 173 6.61 6.85 5.86
N HIS A 174 6.71 8.11 5.42
CA HIS A 174 6.58 9.29 6.30
C HIS A 174 5.21 9.96 6.13
N ILE A 175 4.15 9.24 6.48
CA ILE A 175 2.76 9.67 6.29
C ILE A 175 2.07 9.66 7.65
N LEU A 176 1.37 10.75 7.98
CA LEU A 176 0.45 10.84 9.10
C LEU A 176 -0.98 10.65 8.57
N PRO A 177 -1.58 9.45 8.67
CA PRO A 177 -2.96 9.26 8.28
C PRO A 177 -3.88 10.05 9.21
N ASP A 178 -5.05 10.45 8.70
CA ASP A 178 -6.09 11.09 9.49
C ASP A 178 -6.79 10.06 10.39
N VAL A 179 -6.13 9.72 11.51
CA VAL A 179 -6.62 8.77 12.50
C VAL A 179 -7.92 9.25 13.15
N GLU A 180 -8.07 10.57 13.32
CA GLU A 180 -9.26 11.16 13.93
C GLU A 180 -10.50 10.92 13.05
N ALA A 181 -10.40 11.20 11.74
CA ALA A 181 -11.48 10.90 10.81
C ALA A 181 -11.78 9.40 10.74
N TRP A 182 -10.75 8.54 10.72
CA TRP A 182 -10.92 7.09 10.73
C TRP A 182 -11.72 6.61 11.93
N LEU A 183 -11.39 7.08 13.13
CA LEU A 183 -12.08 6.69 14.37
C LEU A 183 -13.51 7.25 14.45
N LYS A 184 -13.74 8.48 13.97
CA LYS A 184 -15.06 9.13 14.00
C LYS A 184 -16.04 8.55 12.97
N LEU A 185 -15.56 8.26 11.77
CA LEU A 185 -16.40 7.83 10.65
C LEU A 185 -16.49 6.31 10.54
N GLY A 186 -15.42 5.61 10.93
CA GLY A 186 -15.23 4.21 10.61
C GLY A 186 -15.26 3.94 9.10
N ILE A 187 -15.23 2.66 8.75
CA ILE A 187 -15.28 2.24 7.34
C ILE A 187 -16.61 2.64 6.69
N GLY A 188 -17.72 2.53 7.41
CA GLY A 188 -19.04 2.90 6.92
C GLY A 188 -19.14 4.37 6.54
N GLY A 189 -18.69 5.28 7.41
CA GLY A 189 -18.70 6.72 7.14
C GLY A 189 -17.75 7.10 6.01
N LEU A 190 -16.56 6.49 5.93
CA LEU A 190 -15.63 6.71 4.82
C LEU A 190 -16.21 6.23 3.48
N ARG A 191 -16.86 5.07 3.44
CA ARG A 191 -17.56 4.60 2.23
C ARG A 191 -18.65 5.57 1.80
N ALA A 192 -19.46 6.07 2.74
CA ALA A 192 -20.48 7.06 2.44
C ALA A 192 -19.89 8.34 1.83
N GLN A 193 -18.72 8.80 2.31
CA GLN A 193 -18.03 9.93 1.70
C GLN A 193 -17.57 9.65 0.27
N VAL A 194 -17.05 8.46 0.00
CA VAL A 194 -16.65 8.05 -1.36
C VAL A 194 -17.84 8.01 -2.29
N PHE A 195 -18.97 7.41 -1.88
CA PHE A 195 -20.19 7.38 -2.69
C PHE A 195 -20.72 8.79 -2.97
N ALA A 196 -20.83 9.64 -1.95
CA ALA A 196 -21.29 11.01 -2.14
C ALA A 196 -20.35 11.82 -3.04
N ALA A 197 -19.03 11.60 -2.96
CA ALA A 197 -18.06 12.23 -3.86
C ALA A 197 -18.18 11.73 -5.31
N ARG A 198 -18.47 10.44 -5.50
CA ARG A 198 -18.75 9.83 -6.80
C ARG A 198 -20.00 10.43 -7.44
N GLU A 199 -21.10 10.53 -6.69
CA GLU A 199 -22.37 11.10 -7.16
C GLU A 199 -22.20 12.56 -7.61
N ARG A 200 -21.60 13.41 -6.76
CA ARG A 200 -21.31 14.81 -7.12
C ARG A 200 -20.45 14.93 -8.37
N TRP A 201 -19.50 14.01 -8.55
CA TRP A 201 -18.66 14.00 -9.74
C TRP A 201 -19.46 13.61 -11.00
N MET A 202 -20.30 12.59 -10.92
CA MET A 202 -21.14 12.14 -12.04
C MET A 202 -22.11 13.23 -12.51
N GLU A 203 -22.69 13.98 -11.56
CA GLU A 203 -23.53 15.15 -11.86
C GLU A 203 -22.72 16.23 -12.60
N TYR A 204 -21.55 16.59 -12.06
CA TYR A 204 -20.67 17.59 -12.68
C TYR A 204 -20.22 17.18 -14.08
N SER A 205 -19.78 15.94 -14.27
CA SER A 205 -19.28 15.44 -15.56
C SER A 205 -20.37 15.41 -16.63
N SER A 206 -21.60 15.08 -16.22
CA SER A 206 -22.78 15.08 -17.10
C SER A 206 -23.12 16.50 -17.55
N ALA A 207 -23.15 17.45 -16.62
CA ALA A 207 -23.42 18.87 -16.92
C ALA A 207 -22.33 19.51 -17.79
N GLU A 208 -21.06 19.17 -17.57
CA GLU A 208 -19.93 19.63 -18.38
C GLU A 208 -19.97 19.07 -19.80
N THR A 209 -20.28 17.78 -19.95
CA THR A 209 -20.44 17.14 -21.26
C THR A 209 -21.59 17.79 -22.04
N GLN A 210 -22.70 18.11 -21.37
CA GLN A 210 -23.81 18.84 -21.97
C GLN A 210 -23.38 20.23 -22.44
N ARG A 211 -22.70 21.01 -21.59
CA ARG A 211 -22.19 22.35 -21.95
C ARG A 211 -21.27 22.32 -23.16
N ARG A 212 -20.33 21.37 -23.25
CA ARG A 212 -19.46 21.24 -24.42
C ARG A 212 -20.22 20.93 -25.71
N ARG A 213 -21.23 20.07 -25.64
CA ARG A 213 -22.10 19.78 -26.80
C ARG A 213 -22.89 21.01 -27.23
N ASP A 214 -23.37 21.79 -26.27
CA ASP A 214 -24.14 23.00 -26.56
C ASP A 214 -23.23 24.08 -27.17
N SER A 215 -22.03 24.31 -26.63
CA SER A 215 -21.04 25.23 -27.22
C SER A 215 -20.58 24.81 -28.62
N GLN A 216 -20.36 23.52 -28.87
CA GLN A 216 -20.02 23.02 -30.21
C GLN A 216 -21.15 23.16 -31.23
N ARG A 217 -22.42 23.10 -30.78
CA ARG A 217 -23.58 23.38 -31.63
C ARG A 217 -23.71 24.86 -31.97
N GLU A 218 -23.36 25.74 -31.04
CA GLU A 218 -23.34 27.19 -31.24
C GLU A 218 -22.17 27.62 -32.16
N GLU A 219 -20.98 27.04 -32.00
CA GLU A 219 -19.82 27.30 -32.87
C GLU A 219 -20.00 26.69 -34.28
N GLY A 220 -20.59 25.50 -34.38
CA GLY A 220 -20.88 24.83 -35.66
C GLY A 220 -21.98 25.49 -36.49
N ALA A 221 -22.72 26.45 -35.93
CA ALA A 221 -23.70 27.25 -36.65
C ALA A 221 -23.10 28.51 -37.32
N GLY A 222 -21.79 28.78 -37.15
CA GLY A 222 -21.16 30.05 -37.53
C GLY A 222 -19.95 29.99 -38.47
N LEU A 223 -19.56 28.82 -39.02
CA LEU A 223 -18.34 28.70 -39.83
C LEU A 223 -18.61 27.96 -41.16
N GLU A 224 -18.58 28.70 -42.28
CA GLU A 224 -18.32 28.11 -43.60
C GLU A 224 -16.86 27.61 -43.64
N GLU A 225 -16.66 26.35 -44.03
CA GLU A 225 -15.38 25.64 -43.99
C GLU A 225 -14.36 26.17 -45.02
N ASP A 226 -13.22 26.71 -44.58
CA ASP A 226 -11.99 26.79 -45.39
C ASP A 226 -11.11 25.56 -45.06
N ASN A 227 -10.94 24.69 -46.05
CA ASN A 227 -10.42 23.34 -45.90
C ASN A 227 -8.93 23.25 -46.32
N SER A 228 -8.07 24.08 -45.71
CA SER A 228 -6.66 24.20 -46.10
C SER A 228 -5.66 24.18 -44.94
N ALA A 229 -5.74 23.20 -44.02
CA ALA A 229 -4.61 22.89 -43.14
C ALA A 229 -4.55 21.40 -42.73
N PRO A 230 -3.37 20.74 -42.75
CA PRO A 230 -3.24 19.34 -42.38
C PRO A 230 -3.31 19.14 -40.86
N PRO A 231 -3.89 18.04 -40.36
CA PRO A 231 -4.08 17.85 -38.92
C PRO A 231 -2.75 17.49 -38.24
N LEU A 232 -2.35 18.32 -37.28
CA LEU A 232 -1.30 18.00 -36.31
C LEU A 232 -1.74 16.78 -35.49
N ARG A 233 -1.03 15.67 -35.66
CA ARG A 233 -1.16 14.49 -34.80
C ARG A 233 -0.66 14.82 -33.40
N LEU A 234 -1.57 14.88 -32.42
CA LEU A 234 -1.22 14.70 -31.01
C LEU A 234 -1.46 13.24 -30.64
N SER A 235 -0.36 12.50 -30.51
CA SER A 235 -0.32 11.15 -29.94
C SER A 235 -0.18 11.24 -28.42
N ALA A 236 -1.26 10.93 -27.72
CA ALA A 236 -1.28 10.18 -26.46
C ALA A 236 -2.75 9.93 -26.13
N SER A 237 -3.15 8.67 -26.03
CA SER A 237 -4.45 8.28 -25.51
C SER A 237 -4.51 8.66 -24.03
N ALA A 238 -4.77 9.94 -23.75
CA ALA A 238 -5.20 10.38 -22.43
C ALA A 238 -6.57 9.75 -22.20
N SER A 239 -6.65 8.85 -21.23
CA SER A 239 -7.92 8.44 -20.65
C SER A 239 -8.71 9.70 -20.31
N SER A 240 -10.01 9.72 -20.59
CA SER A 240 -10.83 10.90 -20.30
C SER A 240 -10.68 11.26 -18.81
N PRO A 241 -10.62 12.55 -18.42
CA PRO A 241 -10.58 12.94 -17.00
C PRO A 241 -11.70 12.32 -16.16
N VAL A 242 -12.79 11.91 -16.82
CA VAL A 242 -13.92 11.17 -16.25
C VAL A 242 -13.49 9.79 -15.73
N THR A 243 -12.68 9.03 -16.48
CA THR A 243 -12.31 7.65 -16.12
C THR A 243 -11.32 7.58 -14.96
N ASP A 244 -10.41 8.54 -14.83
CA ASP A 244 -9.38 8.50 -13.77
C ASP A 244 -9.98 8.68 -12.37
N ARG A 245 -11.03 9.50 -12.23
CA ARG A 245 -11.75 9.68 -10.96
C ARG A 245 -12.61 8.46 -10.61
N GLU A 246 -13.25 7.84 -11.60
CA GLU A 246 -14.00 6.60 -11.38
C GLU A 246 -13.09 5.48 -10.90
N ILE A 247 -11.93 5.30 -11.56
CA ILE A 247 -10.87 4.38 -11.15
C ILE A 247 -10.43 4.64 -9.70
N PHE A 248 -10.27 5.92 -9.32
CA PHE A 248 -9.92 6.27 -7.95
C PHE A 248 -11.00 5.88 -6.94
N TYR A 249 -12.27 6.17 -7.22
CA TYR A 249 -13.36 5.81 -6.30
C TYR A 249 -13.52 4.30 -6.16
N ASP A 250 -13.41 3.55 -7.25
CA ASP A 250 -13.45 2.09 -7.21
C ASP A 250 -12.27 1.53 -6.40
N ALA A 251 -11.06 2.03 -6.63
CA ALA A 251 -9.89 1.65 -5.83
C ALA A 251 -10.05 1.98 -4.33
N ALA A 252 -10.62 3.14 -4.01
CA ALA A 252 -10.87 3.54 -2.62
C ALA A 252 -11.89 2.62 -1.94
N LEU A 253 -12.97 2.24 -2.64
CA LEU A 253 -13.97 1.31 -2.11
C LEU A 253 -13.37 -0.08 -1.85
N ILE A 254 -12.56 -0.60 -2.79
CA ILE A 254 -11.85 -1.88 -2.63
C ILE A 254 -10.88 -1.82 -1.43
N ALA A 255 -10.15 -0.72 -1.24
CA ALA A 255 -9.27 -0.56 -0.10
C ALA A 255 -10.03 -0.53 1.25
N LEU A 256 -11.21 0.11 1.28
CA LEU A 256 -12.09 0.13 2.45
C LEU A 256 -12.71 -1.25 2.72
N GLU A 257 -13.00 -2.05 1.68
CA GLU A 257 -13.35 -3.47 1.79
C GLU A 257 -12.22 -4.28 2.39
N ALA A 258 -11.00 -4.13 1.90
CA ALA A 258 -9.84 -4.82 2.44
C ALA A 258 -9.67 -4.55 3.95
N ALA A 259 -9.77 -3.29 4.37
CA ALA A 259 -9.70 -2.95 5.79
C ALA A 259 -10.82 -3.61 6.61
N GLN A 260 -12.04 -3.66 6.08
CA GLN A 260 -13.18 -4.26 6.77
C GLN A 260 -12.98 -5.76 6.96
N GLU A 261 -12.62 -6.46 5.89
CA GLU A 261 -12.43 -7.89 5.95
C GLU A 261 -11.29 -8.27 6.89
N PHE A 262 -10.21 -7.51 6.90
CA PHE A 262 -9.12 -7.78 7.83
C PHE A 262 -9.55 -7.65 9.29
N ILE A 263 -10.33 -6.61 9.61
CA ILE A 263 -10.91 -6.42 10.95
C ILE A 263 -11.83 -7.59 11.31
N LEU A 264 -12.71 -8.01 10.39
CA LEU A 264 -13.65 -9.10 10.63
C LEU A 264 -12.94 -10.44 10.83
N ARG A 265 -11.88 -10.74 10.06
CA ARG A 265 -11.07 -11.95 10.27
C ARG A 265 -10.46 -12.01 11.67
N TYR A 266 -10.00 -10.88 12.22
CA TYR A 266 -9.53 -10.83 13.61
C TYR A 266 -10.65 -10.99 14.63
N ALA A 267 -11.84 -10.48 14.35
CA ALA A 267 -13.01 -10.67 15.21
C ALA A 267 -13.46 -12.15 15.24
N ASP A 268 -13.44 -12.81 14.09
CA ASP A 268 -13.73 -14.24 13.97
C ASP A 268 -12.70 -15.07 14.76
N LEU A 269 -11.41 -14.82 14.55
CA LEU A 269 -10.33 -15.50 15.28
C LEU A 269 -10.44 -15.28 16.80
N ALA A 270 -10.77 -14.07 17.25
CA ALA A 270 -10.98 -13.80 18.68
C ALA A 270 -12.17 -14.59 19.25
N THR A 271 -13.22 -14.77 18.45
CA THR A 271 -14.41 -15.54 18.84
C THR A 271 -14.10 -17.03 18.92
N GLU A 272 -13.28 -17.55 18.00
CA GLU A 272 -12.80 -18.93 18.03
C GLU A 272 -11.96 -19.19 19.28
N LEU A 273 -10.95 -18.37 19.53
CA LEU A 273 -10.06 -18.50 20.69
C LEU A 273 -10.75 -18.31 22.04
N ALA A 274 -11.92 -17.66 22.09
CA ALA A 274 -12.69 -17.49 23.31
C ALA A 274 -13.55 -18.73 23.66
N ARG A 275 -13.69 -19.69 22.73
CA ARG A 275 -14.43 -20.94 22.94
C ARG A 275 -13.56 -22.07 23.46
N ASP A 276 -12.25 -21.98 23.22
CA ASP A 276 -11.21 -22.93 23.67
C ASP A 276 -10.79 -22.64 25.12
#